data_AF-X0SI70-F1
#
_entry.id   AF-X0SI70-F1
#
_cell.length_a   1.000
_cell.length_b   1.000
_cell.length_c   1.000
_cell.angle_alpha   90.00
_cell.angle_beta   90.00
_cell.angle_gamma   90.00
#
_symmetry.space_group_name_H-M   'P 1'
#
loop_
_entity.id
_entity.type
_entity.pdbx_description
1 polymer ?
#
loop_
_entity_poly.entity_id
_entity_poly.type
_entity_poly.pdbx_seq_one_letter_code
_entity_poly.pdbx_strand_id
1 'polypeptide(L)'
;MNMPVVNSEGGVGRVVSVSPNYAQVLLITDQNSAVDGLVQRSRGRGMVKGMGSGECYFDYVIKTCDIKRGDTIVTSGLGRIFPKGLYLGIVKEINDSPNKLFKDVRVTPAVDFSKLEE
;
A
#
# COMPACT_ATOMS: atom_id res chain seq x y z
N MET A 1 -13.08 9.84 11.49
CA MET A 1 -11.61 9.64 11.31
C MET A 1 -11.36 8.19 10.93
N ASN A 2 -10.22 7.87 10.31
CA ASN A 2 -9.84 6.50 9.87
C ASN A 2 -10.81 5.84 8.87
N MET A 3 -11.49 6.66 8.06
CA MET A 3 -12.26 6.15 6.93
C MET A 3 -11.33 6.00 5.71
N PRO A 4 -11.42 4.88 4.97
CA PRO A 4 -10.64 4.68 3.76
C PRO A 4 -11.15 5.62 2.66
N VAL A 5 -10.22 6.16 1.89
CA VAL A 5 -10.49 6.93 0.67
C VAL A 5 -10.04 6.08 -0.50
N VAL A 6 -10.92 5.93 -1.49
CA VAL A 6 -10.72 5.07 -2.65
C VAL A 6 -11.20 5.80 -3.91
N ASN A 7 -10.65 5.45 -5.05
CA ASN A 7 -11.18 5.81 -6.37
C ASN A 7 -11.41 4.53 -7.19
N SER A 8 -11.72 4.66 -8.48
CA SER A 8 -11.93 3.52 -9.38
C SER A 8 -10.68 2.65 -9.59
N GLU A 9 -9.50 3.21 -9.37
CA GLU A 9 -8.23 2.51 -9.56
C GLU A 9 -7.80 1.77 -8.28
N GLY A 10 -8.08 2.29 -7.09
CA GLY A 10 -7.70 1.62 -5.85
C GLY A 10 -7.75 2.47 -4.58
N GLY A 11 -6.95 2.05 -3.59
CA GLY A 11 -6.81 2.75 -2.32
C GLY A 11 -5.99 4.03 -2.45
N VAL A 12 -6.57 5.16 -2.08
CA VAL A 12 -5.93 6.49 -2.14
C VAL A 12 -5.25 6.82 -0.81
N GLY A 13 -5.95 6.61 0.30
CA GLY A 13 -5.47 7.02 1.62
C GLY A 13 -6.52 6.84 2.71
N ARG A 14 -6.33 7.53 3.84
CA ARG A 14 -7.31 7.54 4.93
C ARG A 14 -7.54 8.95 5.46
N VAL A 15 -8.77 9.21 5.92
CA VAL A 15 -9.12 10.48 6.56
C VAL A 15 -8.44 10.59 7.92
N VAL A 16 -7.64 11.65 8.12
CA VAL A 16 -6.94 11.94 9.39
C VAL A 16 -7.56 13.08 10.18
N SER A 17 -8.25 14.01 9.52
CA SER A 17 -9.02 15.06 10.18
C SER A 17 -10.26 15.41 9.37
N VAL A 18 -11.28 15.96 10.03
CA VAL A 18 -12.52 16.40 9.41
C VAL A 18 -12.87 17.80 9.90
N SER A 19 -13.33 18.63 8.97
CA SER A 19 -13.91 19.96 9.17
C SER A 19 -15.33 19.95 8.62
N PRO A 20 -16.15 21.00 8.85
CA PRO A 20 -17.55 21.00 8.40
C PRO A 20 -17.75 20.72 6.91
N ASN A 21 -16.83 21.19 6.07
CA ASN A 21 -16.96 21.14 4.60
C ASN A 21 -15.80 20.43 3.89
N TYR A 22 -14.82 19.90 4.62
CA TYR A 22 -13.67 19.23 4.01
C TYR A 22 -13.03 18.23 4.98
N ALA A 23 -12.22 17.33 4.44
CA ALA A 23 -11.43 16.38 5.20
C ALA A 23 -9.97 16.41 4.73
N GLN A 24 -9.04 16.14 5.64
CA GLN A 24 -7.64 15.90 5.27
C GLN A 24 -7.40 14.40 5.15
N VAL A 25 -6.72 14.01 4.07
CA VAL A 25 -6.42 12.62 3.73
C VAL A 25 -4.91 12.40 3.82
N LEU A 26 -4.50 11.38 4.57
CA LEU A 26 -3.15 10.86 4.53
C LEU A 26 -3.07 9.80 3.42
N LEU A 27 -2.33 10.13 2.35
CA LEU A 27 -2.18 9.28 1.17
C LEU A 27 -1.39 8.00 1.49
N ILE A 28 -1.60 6.92 0.73
CA ILE A 28 -0.81 5.68 0.88
C ILE A 28 0.68 5.86 0.51
N THR A 29 0.98 6.87 -0.30
CA THR A 29 2.33 7.24 -0.74
C THR A 29 3.05 8.17 0.24
N ASP A 30 2.37 8.72 1.25
CA ASP A 30 2.99 9.53 2.29
C ASP A 30 3.90 8.67 3.18
N GLN A 31 5.07 9.20 3.57
CA GLN A 31 6.06 8.49 4.40
C GLN A 31 5.53 8.08 5.79
N ASN A 32 4.51 8.77 6.30
CA ASN A 32 3.86 8.45 7.57
C ASN A 32 2.72 7.43 7.39
N SER A 33 2.46 6.98 6.17
CA SER A 33 1.40 6.04 5.84
C SER A 33 1.88 4.60 5.91
N ALA A 34 0.99 3.73 6.37
CA ALA A 34 1.23 2.31 6.51
C ALA A 34 -0.10 1.56 6.37
N VAL A 35 -0.21 0.71 5.36
CA VAL A 35 -1.44 -0.05 5.07
C VAL A 35 -1.11 -1.54 5.07
N ASP A 36 -1.80 -2.33 5.89
CA ASP A 36 -1.62 -3.78 5.89
C ASP A 36 -2.04 -4.37 4.55
N GLY A 37 -1.07 -4.97 3.85
CA GLY A 37 -1.24 -5.51 2.52
C GLY A 37 -1.02 -7.01 2.44
N LEU A 38 -1.46 -7.61 1.35
CA LEU A 38 -1.12 -8.96 0.97
C LEU A 38 -0.96 -9.10 -0.53
N VAL A 39 -0.08 -10.01 -0.93
CA VAL A 39 0.05 -10.49 -2.29
C VAL A 39 -1.21 -11.27 -2.63
N GLN A 40 -1.96 -10.85 -3.65
CA GLN A 40 -3.24 -11.44 -3.99
C GLN A 40 -3.11 -12.94 -4.33
N ARG A 41 -2.07 -13.29 -5.11
CA ARG A 41 -1.78 -14.64 -5.59
C ARG A 41 -1.33 -15.59 -4.47
N SER A 42 -0.24 -15.28 -3.78
CA SER A 42 0.38 -16.18 -2.81
C SER A 42 -0.10 -15.98 -1.37
N ARG A 43 -0.89 -14.92 -1.12
CA ARG A 43 -1.36 -14.51 0.21
C ARG A 43 -0.23 -14.09 1.16
N GLY A 44 0.98 -13.88 0.65
CA GLY A 44 2.10 -13.29 1.37
C GLY A 44 1.72 -11.95 1.99
N ARG A 45 2.14 -11.69 3.22
CA ARG A 45 1.75 -10.49 3.98
C ARG A 45 2.90 -9.51 4.11
N GLY A 46 2.55 -8.25 4.35
CA GLY A 46 3.46 -7.15 4.58
C GLY A 46 2.71 -5.85 4.82
N MET A 47 3.43 -4.74 4.84
CA MET A 47 2.85 -3.40 4.96
C MET A 47 3.24 -2.55 3.76
N VAL A 48 2.25 -1.96 3.08
CA VAL A 48 2.51 -0.93 2.08
C VAL A 48 2.86 0.37 2.81
N LYS A 49 4.09 0.82 2.65
CA LYS A 49 4.67 2.03 3.25
C LYS A 49 4.94 3.06 2.16
N GLY A 50 4.49 4.29 2.35
CA GLY A 50 4.77 5.37 1.40
C GLY A 50 6.22 5.86 1.49
N MET A 51 6.73 6.41 0.39
CA MET A 51 8.07 7.00 0.32
C MET A 51 8.10 8.53 0.25
N GLY A 52 6.94 9.18 0.13
CA GLY A 52 6.83 10.62 -0.14
C GLY A 52 7.14 11.03 -1.59
N SER A 53 7.70 10.12 -2.41
CA SER A 53 8.05 10.36 -3.82
C SER A 53 7.03 9.80 -4.83
N GLY A 54 5.82 9.43 -4.38
CA GLY A 54 4.81 8.79 -5.22
C GLY A 54 5.00 7.29 -5.43
N GLU A 55 6.01 6.68 -4.80
CA GLU A 55 6.20 5.22 -4.76
C GLU A 55 5.97 4.66 -3.35
N CYS A 56 5.82 3.33 -3.27
CA CYS A 56 5.66 2.61 -2.01
C CYS A 56 6.66 1.44 -1.89
N TYR A 57 6.97 1.06 -0.66
CA TYR A 57 7.55 -0.25 -0.33
C TYR A 57 6.46 -1.20 0.19
N PHE A 58 6.66 -2.49 -0.02
CA PHE A 58 5.94 -3.55 0.69
C PHE A 58 6.88 -4.20 1.70
N ASP A 59 6.85 -3.64 2.92
CA ASP A 59 7.75 -3.98 4.02
C ASP A 59 7.32 -5.25 4.75
N TYR A 60 8.26 -5.83 5.52
CA TYR A 60 8.07 -7.01 6.36
C TYR A 60 7.71 -8.29 5.60
N VAL A 61 8.05 -8.36 4.32
CA VAL A 61 7.88 -9.57 3.51
C VAL A 61 8.96 -10.59 3.89
N ILE A 62 8.55 -11.67 4.54
CA ILE A 62 9.46 -12.74 4.97
C ILE A 62 10.16 -13.43 3.78
N LYS A 63 11.37 -13.93 3.99
CA LYS A 63 12.19 -14.58 2.94
C LYS A 63 11.49 -15.75 2.25
N THR A 64 10.73 -16.54 3.00
CA THR A 64 9.99 -17.71 2.49
C THR A 64 8.73 -17.35 1.72
N CYS A 65 8.32 -16.07 1.70
CA CYS A 65 7.15 -15.62 0.95
C CYS A 65 7.37 -15.78 -0.56
N ASP A 66 6.46 -16.49 -1.23
CA ASP A 66 6.39 -16.54 -2.69
C ASP A 66 5.85 -15.20 -3.21
N ILE A 67 6.75 -14.29 -3.56
CA ILE A 67 6.44 -13.00 -4.16
C ILE A 67 7.25 -12.83 -5.45
N LYS A 68 6.62 -12.31 -6.49
CA LYS A 68 7.18 -12.14 -7.82
C LYS A 68 6.92 -10.74 -8.35
N ARG A 69 7.81 -10.24 -9.21
CA ARG A 69 7.55 -9.02 -9.98
C ARG A 69 6.26 -9.18 -10.78
N GLY A 70 5.43 -8.14 -10.80
CA GLY A 70 4.11 -8.18 -11.43
C GLY A 70 3.00 -8.68 -10.51
N ASP A 71 3.30 -9.19 -9.31
CA ASP A 71 2.26 -9.59 -8.37
C ASP A 71 1.45 -8.38 -7.90
N THR A 72 0.14 -8.57 -7.79
CA THR A 72 -0.82 -7.58 -7.27
C THR A 72 -0.80 -7.56 -5.75
N ILE A 73 -0.72 -6.36 -5.17
CA ILE A 73 -0.87 -6.11 -3.74
C ILE A 73 -2.25 -5.52 -3.46
N VAL A 74 -2.96 -6.11 -2.51
CA VAL A 74 -4.27 -5.64 -2.04
C VAL A 74 -4.29 -5.46 -0.53
N THR A 75 -5.22 -4.67 -0.01
CA THR A 75 -5.42 -4.52 1.43
C THR A 75 -5.79 -5.86 2.09
N SER A 76 -5.23 -6.12 3.26
CA SER A 76 -5.47 -7.37 4.00
C SER A 76 -6.74 -7.34 4.86
N GLY A 77 -7.18 -6.14 5.25
CA GLY A 77 -8.27 -5.92 6.22
C GLY A 77 -7.85 -6.04 7.69
N LEU A 78 -6.60 -6.42 8.00
CA LEU A 78 -6.16 -6.64 9.38
C LEU A 78 -6.07 -5.34 10.21
N GLY A 79 -5.63 -4.24 9.59
CA GLY A 79 -5.54 -2.93 10.23
C GLY A 79 -6.88 -2.25 10.47
N ARG A 80 -8.01 -2.84 10.04
CA ARG A 80 -9.40 -2.37 10.22
C ARG A 80 -9.74 -0.97 9.66
N ILE A 81 -8.79 -0.30 9.01
CA ILE A 81 -9.02 0.98 8.31
C ILE A 81 -9.57 0.73 6.91
N PHE A 82 -8.88 -0.11 6.14
CA PHE A 82 -9.29 -0.48 4.80
C PHE A 82 -10.05 -1.81 4.83
N PRO A 83 -11.17 -1.95 4.11
CA PRO A 83 -11.75 -3.27 3.86
C PRO A 83 -10.75 -4.13 3.11
N LYS A 84 -10.88 -5.45 3.24
CA LYS A 84 -10.00 -6.41 2.56
C LYS A 84 -10.23 -6.40 1.05
N GLY A 85 -9.16 -6.45 0.28
CA GLY A 85 -9.21 -6.66 -1.17
C GLY A 85 -9.16 -5.41 -2.04
N LEU A 86 -8.97 -4.22 -1.47
CA LEU A 86 -8.75 -3.00 -2.26
C LEU A 86 -7.36 -3.05 -2.91
N TYR A 87 -7.32 -2.72 -4.20
CA TYR A 87 -6.07 -2.70 -4.96
C TYR A 87 -5.17 -1.56 -4.50
N LEU A 88 -3.90 -1.88 -4.22
CA LEU A 88 -2.90 -0.92 -3.74
C LEU A 88 -1.79 -0.68 -4.77
N GLY A 89 -1.47 -1.67 -5.59
CA GLY A 89 -0.42 -1.55 -6.60
C GLY A 89 0.20 -2.87 -7.02
N ILE A 90 1.24 -2.80 -7.84
CA ILE A 90 1.96 -3.95 -8.40
C ILE A 90 3.40 -3.96 -7.94
N VAL A 91 3.93 -5.16 -7.65
CA VAL A 91 5.35 -5.35 -7.36
C VAL A 91 6.21 -4.98 -8.56
N LYS A 92 7.01 -3.92 -8.40
CA LYS A 92 7.94 -3.40 -9.41
C LYS A 92 9.29 -4.11 -9.35
N GLU A 93 9.83 -4.28 -8.15
CA GLU A 93 11.18 -4.78 -7.92
C GLU A 93 11.24 -5.54 -6.59
N ILE A 94 12.06 -6.58 -6.52
CA ILE A 94 12.30 -7.36 -5.31
C ILE A 94 13.82 -7.45 -5.12
N ASN A 95 14.31 -6.99 -3.97
CA ASN A 95 15.68 -7.19 -3.53
C ASN A 95 15.70 -8.15 -2.34
N ASP A 96 16.33 -9.30 -2.55
CA ASP A 96 16.50 -10.34 -1.54
C ASP A 96 17.97 -10.42 -1.10
N SER A 97 18.36 -9.50 -0.23
CA SER A 97 19.73 -9.46 0.31
C SER A 97 19.92 -10.50 1.43
N PRO A 98 21.00 -11.30 1.43
CA PRO A 98 21.21 -12.38 2.41
C PRO A 98 21.39 -11.87 3.85
N ASN A 99 21.82 -10.63 4.03
CA ASN A 99 22.06 -10.02 5.34
C ASN A 99 20.81 -9.34 5.94
N LYS A 100 19.66 -9.42 5.27
CA LYS A 100 18.40 -8.81 5.75
C LYS A 100 17.41 -9.88 6.22
N LEU A 101 16.57 -9.55 7.20
CA LEU A 101 15.51 -10.43 7.70
C LEU A 101 14.30 -10.51 6.75
N PHE A 102 14.03 -9.44 6.02
CA PHE A 102 12.91 -9.32 5.09
C PHE A 102 13.43 -9.06 3.67
N LYS A 103 12.55 -9.24 2.67
CA LYS A 103 12.77 -8.78 1.30
C LYS A 103 12.46 -7.28 1.24
N ASP A 104 13.25 -6.50 0.52
CA ASP A 104 12.87 -5.13 0.16
C ASP A 104 12.08 -5.20 -1.15
N VAL A 105 10.83 -4.74 -1.14
CA VAL A 105 9.92 -4.90 -2.28
C VAL A 105 9.38 -3.54 -2.68
N ARG A 106 9.73 -3.07 -3.88
CA ARG A 106 9.17 -1.82 -4.42
C ARG A 106 7.83 -2.08 -5.08
N VAL A 107 6.89 -1.18 -4.85
CA VAL A 107 5.53 -1.24 -5.39
C VAL A 107 5.24 0.04 -6.16
N THR A 108 4.76 -0.12 -7.38
CA THR A 108 4.10 0.97 -8.12
C THR A 108 2.66 1.06 -7.63
N PRO A 109 2.23 2.20 -7.04
CA PRO A 109 0.86 2.36 -6.57
C PRO A 109 -0.16 2.20 -7.71
N ALA A 110 -1.36 1.75 -7.36
CA ALA A 110 -2.46 1.61 -8.31
C ALA A 110 -2.96 2.96 -8.84
N VAL A 111 -2.96 3.97 -7.99
CA VAL A 111 -3.46 5.31 -8.26
C VAL A 111 -2.32 6.20 -8.76
N ASP A 112 -2.55 6.95 -9.84
CA ASP A 112 -1.64 8.01 -10.28
C ASP A 112 -1.89 9.28 -9.45
N PHE A 113 -1.15 9.43 -8.35
CA PHE A 113 -1.28 10.57 -7.44
C PHE A 113 -0.90 11.92 -8.06
N SER A 114 -0.27 11.95 -9.25
CA SER A 114 0.01 13.21 -9.96
C SER A 114 -1.20 13.76 -10.70
N LYS A 115 -2.23 12.94 -10.91
CA LYS A 115 -3.48 13.26 -11.61
C LYS A 115 -4.70 13.00 -10.73
N LEU A 116 -4.53 13.11 -9.41
CA LEU A 116 -5.60 12.86 -8.46
C LEU A 116 -6.63 13.99 -8.55
N GLU A 117 -7.55 13.83 -9.49
CA GLU A 117 -8.80 14.55 -9.66
C GLU A 117 -9.93 13.51 -9.69
N GLU A 118 -11.18 13.95 -9.63
CA GLU A 118 -12.38 13.10 -9.39
C GLU A 118 -12.48 11.85 -10.27
#